data_AF-A0AAD3NL78-F1
#
_entry.id   AF-A0AAD3NL78-F1
#
_cell.length_a   1.000
_cell.length_b   1.000
_cell.length_c   1.000
_cell.angle_alpha   90.00
_cell.angle_beta   90.00
_cell.angle_gamma   90.00
#
_symmetry.space_group_name_H-M   'P 1'
#
loop_
_entity.id
_entity.type
_entity.pdbx_description
1 polymer ?
#
loop_
_entity_poly.entity_id
_entity_poly.type
_entity_poly.pdbx_seq_one_letter_code
_entity_poly.pdbx_strand_id
1 'polypeptide(L)' 'RAAIFWWNLHRNGQGDVDTLHAGCPVLIGDKWVANKWIHEYGQEFQHRCSLNPEE' A
#
# COMPACT_ATOMS: atom_id res chain seq x y z
N ARG A 1 -5.31 10.83 -16.41
CA ARG A 1 -5.66 10.48 -15.01
C ARG A 1 -4.72 9.36 -14.60
N ALA A 2 -4.10 9.44 -13.43
CA ALA A 2 -3.10 8.48 -12.98
C ALA A 2 -3.44 8.00 -11.57
N ALA A 3 -3.02 6.78 -11.25
CA ALA A 3 -3.11 6.20 -9.93
C ALA A 3 -1.80 5.46 -9.66
N ILE A 4 -1.44 5.38 -8.39
CA ILE A 4 -0.34 4.56 -7.89
C ILE A 4 -0.91 3.62 -6.83
N PHE A 5 -0.45 2.38 -6.82
CA PHE A 5 -0.89 1.34 -5.92
C PHE A 5 0.34 0.56 -5.46
N TRP A 6 0.36 0.20 -4.18
CA TRP A 6 1.39 -0.61 -3.55
C TRP A 6 0.78 -1.39 -2.38
N TRP A 7 1.50 -2.40 -1.91
CA TRP A 7 1.16 -3.17 -0.70
C TRP A 7 1.94 -2.61 0.47
N ASN A 8 1.30 -2.37 1.62
CA ASN A 8 2.01 -1.95 2.84
C ASN A 8 2.42 -3.15 3.71
N LEU A 9 1.96 -4.36 3.37
CA LEU A 9 2.22 -5.59 4.09
C LEU A 9 2.90 -6.60 3.17
N HIS A 10 3.84 -7.38 3.70
CA HIS A 10 4.27 -8.63 3.11
C HIS A 10 3.13 -9.65 3.12
N ARG A 11 3.23 -10.74 2.34
CA ARG A 11 2.12 -11.71 2.23
C ARG A 11 1.91 -12.54 3.51
N ASN A 12 2.82 -12.48 4.47
CA ASN A 12 2.61 -13.03 5.82
C ASN A 12 1.86 -12.05 6.75
N GLY A 13 1.51 -10.85 6.27
CA GLY A 13 0.78 -9.83 7.03
C GLY A 13 1.67 -8.89 7.84
N GLN A 14 3.00 -9.06 7.83
CA GLN A 14 3.92 -8.13 8.49
C GLN A 14 4.04 -6.83 7.69
N GLY A 15 4.24 -5.71 8.40
CA GLY A 15 4.44 -4.41 7.76
C GLY A 15 5.73 -4.34 6.95
N ASP A 16 5.64 -3.82 5.73
CA ASP A 16 6.78 -3.62 4.84
C ASP A 16 7.35 -2.20 5.01
N VAL A 17 8.52 -2.09 5.62
CA VAL A 17 9.18 -0.79 5.92
C VAL A 17 9.64 -0.06 4.67
N ASP A 18 9.89 -0.77 3.56
CA ASP A 18 10.34 -0.17 2.30
C ASP A 18 9.21 0.60 1.61
N THR A 19 7.97 0.42 2.08
CA THR A 19 6.77 1.08 1.55
C THR A 19 6.44 2.40 2.24
N LEU A 20 7.26 2.83 3.21
CA LEU A 20 7.11 4.12 3.86
C LEU A 20 7.20 5.26 2.82
N HIS A 21 6.18 6.10 2.76
CA HIS A 21 6.08 7.15 1.75
C HIS A 21 5.41 8.41 2.28
N ALA A 22 5.63 9.52 1.57
CA ALA A 22 5.03 10.81 1.84
C ALA A 22 4.80 11.59 0.53
N GLY A 23 4.05 12.69 0.62
CA GLY A 23 3.98 13.66 -0.46
C GLY A 23 5.07 14.72 -0.33
N CYS A 24 5.85 14.95 -1.39
CA CYS A 24 6.74 16.11 -1.43
C CYS A 24 5.95 17.44 -1.42
N PRO A 25 6.56 18.54 -0.94
CA PRO A 25 5.98 19.87 -1.00
C PRO A 25 5.59 20.28 -2.43
N VAL A 26 4.47 20.99 -2.56
CA VAL A 26 4.06 21.62 -3.82
C VAL A 26 4.75 22.98 -3.92
N LEU A 27 5.63 23.16 -4.91
CA LEU A 27 6.37 24.41 -5.09
C LEU A 27 5.51 25.51 -5.73
N ILE A 28 4.60 25.14 -6.64
CA ILE A 28 3.73 26.05 -7.39
C ILE A 28 2.39 25.37 -7.64
N GLY A 29 1.28 26.07 -7.37
CA GLY A 29 -0.08 25.60 -7.63
C GLY A 29 -0.62 24.66 -6.54
N ASP A 30 -1.54 23.77 -6.93
CA ASP A 30 -2.31 22.92 -6.01
C ASP A 30 -2.17 21.43 -6.34
N LYS A 31 -2.15 20.59 -5.29
CA LYS A 31 -2.17 19.14 -5.40
C LYS A 31 -3.40 18.58 -4.70
N TRP A 32 -4.25 17.91 -5.47
CA TRP A 32 -5.43 17.19 -4.97
C TRP A 32 -5.22 15.69 -5.12
N VAL A 33 -5.40 14.94 -4.03
CA VAL A 33 -5.23 13.49 -3.99
C VAL A 33 -6.39 12.86 -3.23
N ALA A 34 -6.72 11.62 -3.60
CA ALA A 34 -7.63 10.77 -2.85
C ALA A 34 -6.92 9.47 -2.50
N ASN A 35 -6.94 9.08 -1.23
CA ASN A 35 -6.38 7.82 -0.76
C ASN A 35 -7.51 6.84 -0.52
N LYS A 36 -7.31 5.59 -0.95
CA LYS A 36 -8.18 4.48 -0.59
C LYS A 36 -7.33 3.40 0.09
N TRP A 37 -7.60 3.17 1.36
CA TRP A 37 -7.04 2.04 2.07
C TRP A 37 -7.90 0.80 1.83
N ILE A 38 -7.21 -0.29 1.52
CA ILE A 38 -7.79 -1.62 1.34
C ILE A 38 -7.16 -2.48 2.43
N HIS A 39 -8.00 -3.04 3.29
CA HIS A 39 -7.56 -3.86 4.41
C HIS A 39 -7.39 -5.31 3.97
N GLU A 40 -6.52 -6.03 4.68
CA GLU A 40 -6.13 -7.41 4.45
C GLU A 40 -7.29 -8.41 4.64
N TYR A 41 -8.24 -8.10 5.52
CA TYR A 41 -9.37 -8.97 5.80
C TYR A 41 -10.36 -9.03 4.62
N GLY A 42 -10.75 -10.24 4.21
CA GLY A 42 -11.66 -10.47 3.09
C GLY A 42 -10.98 -10.42 1.72
N GLN A 43 -9.63 -10.44 1.67
CA GLN A 43 -8.83 -10.44 0.45
C GLN A 43 -8.20 -11.81 0.14
N GLU A 44 -8.49 -12.85 0.90
CA GLU A 44 -7.86 -14.19 0.82
C GLU A 44 -7.90 -14.85 -0.57
N PHE A 45 -8.87 -14.47 -1.42
CA PHE A 45 -8.98 -14.96 -2.79
C PHE A 45 -8.40 -14.04 -3.86
N GLN A 46 -8.13 -12.77 -3.53
CA GLN A 46 -7.57 -11.77 -4.45
C GLN A 46 -6.07 -11.54 -4.20
N HIS A 47 -5.63 -11.62 -2.96
CA HIS A 47 -4.25 -11.50 -2.52
C HIS A 47 -3.91 -12.68 -1.61
N ARG A 48 -3.33 -13.75 -2.18
CA ARG A 48 -3.04 -14.98 -1.43
C ARG A 48 -1.93 -14.74 -0.39
N CYS A 49 -2.18 -15.20 0.83
CA CYS A 49 -1.18 -15.20 1.90
C CYS A 49 0.01 -16.10 1.56
N SER A 50 1.16 -15.81 2.18
CA SER A 50 2.34 -16.66 2.09
C SER A 50 2.15 -17.97 2.85
N LEU A 51 2.85 -19.02 2.40
CA LEU A 51 3.02 -20.25 3.17
C LEU A 51 4.24 -20.18 4.10
N ASN A 52 5.10 -19.15 3.95
CA ASN A 52 6.24 -18.89 4.81
C ASN A 52 5.85 -17.86 5.89
N PRO A 53 5.87 -18.23 7.18
CA PRO A 53 5.63 -17.26 8.26
C PRO A 53 6.68 -16.15 8.33
N GLU A 54 7.92 -16.41 7.88
CA GLU A 54 9.05 -15.48 7.95
C GLU A 54 9.29 -14.71 6.65
N GLU A 55 8.29 -14.64 5.76
CA GLU A 55 8.40 -13.80 4.55
C GLU A 55 8.73 -12.33 4.87
#